data_AF-A0A952E6C6-F1
#
_entry.id   AF-A0A952E6C6-F1
#
_cell.length_a   1.000
_cell.length_b   1.000
_cell.length_c   1.000
_cell.angle_alpha   90.00
_cell.angle_beta   90.00
_cell.angle_gamma   90.00
#
_symmetry.space_group_name_H-M   'P 1'
#
loop_
_entity.id
_entity.type
_entity.pdbx_description
1 polymer ?
#
loop_
_entity_poly.entity_id
_entity_poly.type
_entity_poly.pdbx_seq_one_letter_code
_entity_poly.pdbx_strand_id
1 'polypeptide(L)'
;MKKIKRSAFLNGVFVILLIGLIASIIFPSYKKAKEGACLVQQRFIWKILKEHINSGNKIPSNLSKLASLKYRGTKYEFKYSPNSWGKAGEVLLQHSVFGTHIVTFGDGSSAILYRYYNTEQETIVPAR
;
A
#
# COMPACT_ATOMS: atom_id res chain seq x y z
N MET A 1 0.40 19.82 -52.51
CA MET A 1 1.03 18.86 -51.58
C MET A 1 0.63 19.10 -50.11
N LYS A 2 -0.64 18.88 -49.71
CA LYS A 2 -1.13 19.09 -48.31
C LYS A 2 -1.62 17.82 -47.60
N LYS A 3 -1.74 16.67 -48.28
CA LYS A 3 -2.33 15.43 -47.72
C LYS A 3 -1.40 14.67 -46.76
N ILE A 4 -0.09 14.71 -46.96
CA ILE A 4 0.88 13.86 -46.23
C ILE A 4 1.02 14.28 -44.74
N LYS A 5 0.83 15.56 -44.41
CA LYS A 5 0.93 16.04 -43.01
C LYS A 5 -0.26 15.65 -42.14
N ARG A 6 -1.45 15.41 -42.73
CA ARG A 6 -2.66 15.04 -41.97
C ARG A 6 -2.64 13.57 -41.50
N SER A 7 -2.08 12.65 -42.29
CA SER A 7 -2.01 11.23 -41.89
C SER A 7 -1.01 10.99 -40.76
N ALA A 8 0.15 11.65 -40.79
CA ALA A 8 1.13 11.58 -39.71
C ALA A 8 0.57 12.14 -38.38
N PHE A 9 -0.21 13.23 -38.45
CA PHE A 9 -0.88 13.80 -37.29
C PHE A 9 -1.97 12.88 -36.73
N LEU A 10 -2.84 12.30 -37.59
CA LEU A 10 -3.85 11.33 -37.15
C LEU A 10 -3.23 10.07 -36.54
N ASN A 11 -2.16 9.55 -37.12
CA ASN A 11 -1.45 8.38 -36.59
C ASN A 11 -0.81 8.67 -35.23
N GLY A 12 -0.25 9.87 -35.04
CA GLY A 12 0.29 10.30 -33.75
C GLY A 12 -0.78 10.39 -32.64
N VAL A 13 -1.94 10.97 -32.96
CA VAL A 13 -3.07 11.04 -32.01
C VAL A 13 -3.59 9.65 -31.65
N PHE A 14 -3.68 8.74 -32.64
CA PHE A 14 -4.11 7.37 -32.41
C PHE A 14 -3.17 6.60 -31.47
N VAL A 15 -1.85 6.77 -31.62
CA VAL A 15 -0.85 6.14 -30.74
C VAL A 15 -0.96 6.68 -29.30
N ILE A 16 -1.17 7.97 -29.10
CA ILE A 16 -1.34 8.56 -27.75
C ILE A 16 -2.62 8.03 -27.09
N LEU A 17 -3.73 7.95 -27.82
CA LEU A 17 -4.98 7.39 -27.30
C LEU A 17 -4.83 5.91 -26.94
N LEU A 18 -4.11 5.13 -27.75
CA LEU A 18 -3.85 3.72 -27.49
C LEU A 18 -2.99 3.52 -26.23
N ILE A 19 -1.93 4.33 -26.05
CA ILE A 19 -1.09 4.28 -24.84
C ILE A 19 -1.92 4.66 -23.60
N GLY A 20 -2.75 5.70 -23.70
CA GLY A 20 -3.66 6.11 -22.62
C GLY A 20 -4.64 5.00 -22.23
N LEU A 21 -5.23 4.32 -23.22
CA LEU A 21 -6.14 3.20 -22.99
C LEU A 21 -5.43 2.04 -22.28
N ILE A 22 -4.25 1.65 -22.76
CA ILE A 22 -3.46 0.56 -22.17
C ILE A 22 -3.07 0.90 -20.73
N ALA A 23 -2.60 2.12 -20.47
CA ALA A 23 -2.24 2.58 -19.13
C ALA A 23 -3.45 2.56 -18.17
N SER A 24 -4.63 2.95 -18.66
CA SER A 24 -5.88 2.98 -17.87
C SER A 24 -6.33 1.59 -17.41
N ILE A 25 -5.98 0.53 -18.14
CA ILE A 25 -6.33 -0.86 -17.81
C ILE A 25 -5.27 -1.50 -16.90
N ILE A 26 -3.99 -1.28 -17.21
CA ILE A 26 -2.88 -1.91 -16.49
C ILE A 26 -2.70 -1.32 -15.10
N PHE A 27 -2.80 0.01 -14.95
CA PHE A 27 -2.47 0.68 -13.69
C PHE A 27 -3.38 0.29 -12.52
N PRO A 28 -4.73 0.25 -12.64
CA PRO A 28 -5.60 -0.21 -11.56
C PRO A 28 -5.38 -1.68 -11.20
N SER A 29 -5.13 -2.52 -12.22
CA SER A 29 -4.86 -3.95 -12.04
C SER A 29 -3.56 -4.18 -11.27
N TYR A 30 -2.51 -3.43 -11.62
CA TYR A 30 -1.23 -3.46 -10.93
C TYR A 30 -1.34 -2.98 -9.48
N LYS A 31 -2.09 -1.89 -9.24
CA LYS A 31 -2.38 -1.39 -7.88
C LYS A 31 -3.06 -2.47 -7.03
N LYS A 32 -4.14 -3.08 -7.51
CA LYS A 32 -4.87 -4.15 -6.80
C LYS A 32 -3.99 -5.36 -6.50
N ALA A 33 -3.16 -5.78 -7.45
CA ALA A 33 -2.24 -6.90 -7.25
C ALA A 33 -1.23 -6.63 -6.12
N LYS A 34 -0.69 -5.40 -6.05
CA LYS A 34 0.22 -5.00 -4.98
C LYS A 34 -0.47 -4.92 -3.62
N GLU A 35 -1.68 -4.38 -3.57
CA GLU A 35 -2.48 -4.31 -2.34
C GLU A 35 -2.72 -5.73 -1.78
N GLY A 36 -3.14 -6.66 -2.64
CA GLY A 36 -3.34 -8.06 -2.25
C GLY A 36 -2.06 -8.73 -1.74
N ALA A 37 -0.93 -8.54 -2.42
CA ALA A 37 0.35 -9.11 -1.99
C ALA A 37 0.79 -8.60 -0.61
N CYS A 38 0.60 -7.31 -0.33
CA CYS A 38 0.94 -6.71 0.97
C CYS A 38 0.04 -7.22 2.09
N LEU A 39 -1.25 -7.40 1.81
CA LEU A 39 -2.21 -7.90 2.79
C LEU A 39 -1.93 -9.38 3.16
N VAL A 40 -1.64 -10.22 2.17
CA VAL A 40 -1.21 -11.62 2.40
C VAL A 40 0.05 -11.67 3.27
N GLN A 41 0.99 -10.77 3.00
CA GLN A 41 2.24 -10.69 3.74
C GLN A 41 2.05 -10.26 5.20
N GLN A 42 1.26 -9.21 5.45
CA GLN A 42 0.96 -8.79 6.83
C GLN A 42 0.25 -9.89 7.62
N ARG A 43 -0.68 -10.63 7.00
CA ARG A 43 -1.32 -11.81 7.62
C ARG A 43 -0.32 -12.92 7.96
N PHE A 44 0.64 -13.16 7.07
CA PHE A 44 1.68 -14.15 7.33
C PHE A 44 2.58 -13.75 8.50
N ILE A 45 3.00 -12.48 8.55
CA ILE A 45 3.76 -11.92 9.67
C ILE A 45 2.97 -12.04 10.97
N TRP A 46 1.69 -11.67 10.97
CA TRP A 46 0.80 -11.80 12.12
C TRP A 46 0.74 -13.24 12.64
N LYS A 47 0.58 -14.23 11.73
CA LYS A 47 0.55 -15.64 12.09
C LYS A 47 1.83 -16.09 12.78
N ILE A 48 3.00 -15.76 12.20
CA ILE A 48 4.31 -16.09 12.78
C ILE A 48 4.46 -15.44 14.16
N LEU A 49 4.09 -14.16 14.28
CA LEU A 49 4.22 -13.42 15.53
C LEU A 49 3.32 -14.01 16.62
N LYS A 50 2.08 -14.38 16.26
CA LYS A 50 1.14 -15.06 17.16
C LYS A 50 1.69 -16.40 17.65
N GLU A 51 2.23 -17.20 16.75
CA GLU A 51 2.84 -18.49 17.10
C GLU A 51 4.05 -18.31 18.02
N HIS A 52 4.95 -17.38 17.68
CA HIS A 52 6.12 -17.05 18.49
C HIS A 52 5.76 -16.67 19.93
N ILE A 53 4.75 -15.81 20.10
CA ILE A 53 4.30 -15.34 21.41
C ILE A 53 3.55 -16.45 22.16
N ASN A 54 2.72 -17.24 21.47
CA ASN A 54 2.04 -18.38 22.07
C ASN A 54 3.01 -19.46 22.58
N SER A 55 4.21 -19.55 22.01
CA SER A 55 5.29 -20.40 22.54
C SER A 55 6.00 -19.81 23.77
N GLY A 56 5.50 -18.71 24.34
CA GLY A 56 6.05 -18.05 25.54
C GLY A 56 7.19 -17.08 25.27
N ASN A 57 7.49 -16.76 24.00
CA ASN A 57 8.54 -15.82 23.67
C ASN A 57 8.08 -14.36 23.81
N LYS A 58 9.05 -13.46 23.99
CA LYS A 58 8.80 -12.01 24.05
C LYS A 58 8.45 -11.46 22.68
N ILE A 59 7.59 -10.45 22.65
CA ILE A 59 7.27 -9.68 21.44
C ILE A 59 8.58 -9.09 20.88
N PRO A 60 8.91 -9.28 19.59
CA PRO A 60 10.08 -8.69 18.97
C PRO A 60 10.05 -7.17 19.10
N SER A 61 11.12 -6.57 19.60
CA SER A 61 11.16 -5.13 19.94
C SER A 61 11.31 -4.20 18.73
N ASN A 62 11.62 -4.73 17.54
CA ASN A 62 11.82 -3.95 16.32
C ASN A 62 11.73 -4.85 15.07
N LEU A 63 11.75 -4.21 13.89
CA LEU A 63 11.70 -4.90 12.59
C LEU A 63 12.85 -5.89 12.40
N SER A 64 14.06 -5.58 12.83
CA SER A 64 15.22 -6.47 12.68
C SER A 64 15.03 -7.79 13.43
N LYS A 65 14.49 -7.75 14.66
CA LYS A 65 14.18 -8.96 15.43
C LYS A 65 12.98 -9.70 14.86
N LEU A 66 11.96 -8.98 14.38
CA LEU A 66 10.82 -9.61 13.70
C LEU A 66 11.31 -10.37 12.46
N ALA A 67 12.23 -9.79 11.67
CA ALA A 67 12.80 -10.40 10.46
C ALA A 67 13.54 -11.72 10.72
N SER A 68 14.08 -11.87 11.93
CA SER A 68 14.73 -13.11 12.37
C SER A 68 13.75 -14.29 12.53
N LEU A 69 12.44 -14.02 12.65
CA LEU A 69 11.39 -15.05 12.78
C LEU A 69 11.03 -15.74 11.46
N LYS A 70 11.94 -15.77 10.49
CA LYS A 70 11.76 -16.41 9.17
C LYS A 70 10.63 -15.84 8.30
N TYR A 71 10.17 -14.61 8.51
CA TYR A 71 9.57 -13.90 7.37
C TYR A 71 10.72 -13.47 6.48
N ARG A 72 10.91 -14.15 5.34
CA ARG A 72 11.93 -13.74 4.36
C ARG A 72 11.64 -12.29 3.99
N GLY A 73 12.67 -11.45 4.13
CA GLY A 73 12.66 -10.03 3.85
C GLY A 73 11.68 -9.68 2.74
N THR A 74 10.77 -8.79 3.06
CA THR A 74 9.67 -8.45 2.19
C THR A 74 10.22 -7.62 1.03
N LYS A 75 9.67 -7.78 -0.17
CA LYS A 75 9.91 -6.82 -1.27
C LYS A 75 9.36 -5.41 -0.94
N TYR A 76 8.73 -5.24 0.22
CA TYR A 76 7.86 -4.15 0.59
C TYR A 76 8.17 -3.69 2.02
N GLU A 77 8.73 -2.50 2.19
CA GLU A 77 9.07 -1.94 3.51
C GLU A 77 7.82 -1.59 4.31
N PHE A 78 7.69 -2.07 5.54
CA PHE A 78 6.55 -1.76 6.40
C PHE A 78 7.03 -1.20 7.75
N LYS A 79 6.17 -0.42 8.40
CA LYS A 79 6.36 0.03 9.78
C LYS A 79 5.81 -1.00 10.75
N TYR A 80 6.46 -1.14 11.90
CA TYR A 80 6.08 -2.08 12.95
C TYR A 80 6.14 -1.42 14.33
N SER A 81 5.05 -1.57 15.09
CA SER A 81 4.88 -0.97 16.42
C SER A 81 4.64 -2.08 17.46
N PRO A 82 5.70 -2.62 18.10
CA PRO A 82 5.57 -3.78 18.99
C PRO A 82 4.66 -3.55 20.20
N ASN A 83 4.59 -2.31 20.69
CA ASN A 83 3.77 -1.92 21.83
C ASN A 83 2.26 -1.99 21.56
N SER A 84 1.86 -2.17 20.29
CA SER A 84 0.48 -2.29 19.88
C SER A 84 -0.04 -3.73 19.89
N TRP A 85 0.83 -4.73 20.14
CA TRP A 85 0.40 -6.12 20.22
C TRP A 85 -0.69 -6.33 21.28
N GLY A 86 -1.76 -7.04 20.90
CA GLY A 86 -2.90 -7.36 21.76
C GLY A 86 -3.88 -6.20 21.99
N LYS A 87 -3.63 -5.02 21.43
CA LYS A 87 -4.48 -3.84 21.61
C LYS A 87 -5.34 -3.57 20.38
N ALA A 88 -6.64 -3.73 20.53
CA ALA A 88 -7.61 -3.42 19.48
C ALA A 88 -7.50 -1.94 19.06
N GLY A 89 -7.56 -1.67 17.76
CA GLY A 89 -7.49 -0.32 17.20
C GLY A 89 -6.08 0.30 17.14
N GLU A 90 -5.06 -0.24 17.82
CA GLU A 90 -3.68 0.23 17.66
C GLU A 90 -2.99 -0.44 16.45
N VAL A 91 -2.31 0.36 15.62
CA VAL A 91 -1.66 -0.13 14.39
C VAL A 91 -0.36 -0.85 14.72
N LEU A 92 -0.34 -2.16 14.48
CA LEU A 92 0.85 -3.01 14.67
C LEU A 92 1.74 -3.03 13.42
N LEU A 93 1.15 -3.18 12.23
CA LEU A 93 1.85 -3.20 10.95
C LEU A 93 1.22 -2.17 10.00
N GLN A 94 2.05 -1.42 9.28
CA GLN A 94 1.59 -0.48 8.26
C GLN A 94 2.45 -0.54 7.01
N HIS A 95 1.81 -0.58 5.85
CA HIS A 95 2.47 -0.48 4.55
C HIS A 95 1.77 0.56 3.66
N SER A 96 2.50 1.16 2.72
CA SER A 96 1.98 2.20 1.82
C SER A 96 2.27 1.86 0.36
N VAL A 97 1.22 1.76 -0.46
CA VAL A 97 1.27 1.40 -1.88
C VAL A 97 0.42 2.37 -2.68
N PHE A 98 1.01 3.17 -3.57
CA PHE A 98 0.29 4.05 -4.51
C PHE A 98 -0.86 4.86 -3.87
N GLY A 99 -0.60 5.50 -2.72
CA GLY A 99 -1.60 6.30 -1.99
C GLY A 99 -2.61 5.49 -1.17
N THR A 100 -2.46 4.17 -1.10
CA THR A 100 -3.21 3.26 -0.22
C THR A 100 -2.35 2.87 0.97
N HIS A 101 -2.89 2.98 2.18
CA HIS A 101 -2.29 2.46 3.40
C HIS A 101 -2.96 1.15 3.80
N ILE A 102 -2.16 0.10 4.01
CA ILE A 102 -2.64 -1.21 4.44
C ILE A 102 -2.14 -1.42 5.86
N VAL A 103 -3.08 -1.62 6.78
CA VAL A 103 -2.80 -1.72 8.21
C VAL A 103 -3.27 -3.06 8.76
N THR A 104 -2.50 -3.61 9.70
CA THR A 104 -2.92 -4.70 10.58
C THR A 104 -2.82 -4.20 12.02
N PHE A 105 -3.89 -4.37 12.78
CA PHE A 105 -4.00 -3.89 14.15
C PHE A 105 -3.48 -4.93 15.15
N GLY A 106 -3.34 -4.50 16.40
CA GLY A 106 -2.85 -5.30 17.52
C GLY A 106 -3.65 -6.55 17.85
N ASP A 107 -4.92 -6.60 17.44
CA ASP A 107 -5.82 -7.76 17.60
C ASP A 107 -5.83 -8.71 16.39
N GLY A 108 -5.09 -8.35 15.33
CA GLY A 108 -5.00 -9.11 14.08
C GLY A 108 -6.05 -8.74 13.04
N SER A 109 -6.97 -7.82 13.34
CA SER A 109 -7.84 -7.22 12.34
C SER A 109 -7.01 -6.40 11.35
N SER A 110 -7.54 -6.17 10.14
CA SER A 110 -6.80 -5.47 9.08
C SER A 110 -7.71 -4.55 8.30
N ALA A 111 -7.19 -3.43 7.82
CA ALA A 111 -7.92 -2.46 7.02
C ALA A 111 -7.07 -1.92 5.87
N ILE A 112 -7.76 -1.47 4.81
CA ILE A 112 -7.19 -0.75 3.68
C ILE A 112 -7.76 0.66 3.70
N LEU A 113 -6.88 1.64 3.85
CA LEU A 113 -7.21 3.06 3.94
C LEU A 113 -6.74 3.75 2.67
N TYR A 114 -7.64 4.45 1.99
CA TYR A 114 -7.30 5.22 0.80
C TYR A 114 -7.02 6.66 1.21
N ARG A 115 -5.85 7.21 0.83
CA ARG A 115 -5.61 8.65 1.01
C ARG A 115 -6.49 9.40 0.01
N TYR A 116 -7.55 10.02 0.52
CA TYR A 116 -8.36 10.96 -0.23
C TYR A 116 -7.69 12.33 -0.14
N TYR A 117 -7.22 12.88 -1.27
CA TYR A 117 -6.82 14.28 -1.31
C TYR A 117 -8.11 15.09 -1.48
N ASN A 118 -8.54 15.79 -0.43
CA ASN A 118 -9.58 16.80 -0.58
C ASN A 118 -8.97 17.98 -1.33
N THR A 119 -9.40 18.22 -2.57
CA THR A 119 -8.95 19.35 -3.40
C THR A 119 -9.67 20.66 -3.06
N GLU A 120 -10.51 20.67 -2.04
CA GLU A 120 -11.19 21.87 -1.59
C GLU A 120 -10.26 22.70 -0.69
N GLN A 121 -9.91 23.88 -1.21
CA GLN A 121 -9.03 24.88 -0.65
C GLN A 121 -9.32 25.16 0.83
N GLU A 122 -8.28 25.09 1.67
CA GLU A 122 -8.25 25.80 2.95
C GLU A 122 -8.58 27.27 2.70
N THR A 123 -9.82 27.66 2.97
CA THR A 123 -10.16 29.07 3.10
C THR A 123 -9.60 29.50 4.45
N ILE A 124 -8.41 30.10 4.43
CA ILE A 124 -7.82 30.74 5.61
C ILE A 124 -8.74 31.92 5.97
N VAL A 125 -9.60 31.73 6.96
CA VAL A 125 -10.29 32.85 7.60
C VAL A 125 -9.30 33.44 8.61
N PRO A 126 -8.80 34.67 8.42
CA PRO A 126 -8.01 35.31 9.45
C PRO A 126 -8.90 35.54 10.67
N ALA A 127 -8.43 35.11 11.84
CA ALA A 127 -9.07 35.44 13.11
C ALA A 127 -9.21 36.96 13.23
N ARG A 128 -10.43 37.44 13.52
CA ARG A 128 -10.69 38.79 14.04
C ARG A 128 -10.72 38.73 15.56
#